data_AF-A0A0F9GCC9-F1
#
_entry.id   AF-A0A0F9GCC9-F1
#
_cell.length_a   1.000
_cell.length_b   1.000
_cell.length_c   1.000
_cell.angle_alpha   90.00
_cell.angle_beta   90.00
_cell.angle_gamma   90.00
#
_symmetry.space_group_name_H-M   'P 1'
#
loop_
_entity.id
_entity.type
_entity.pdbx_description
1 polymer ?
#
loop_
_entity_poly.entity_id
_entity_poly.type
_entity_poly.pdbx_seq_one_letter_code
_entity_poly.pdbx_strand_id
1 'polypeptide(L)'
;MSIIQGVQGTGNIVTEGRPKNWREKILYLFPNGAPLTALLAKTKKESTDDPEFNWWSKELLSQRAIINDGSIASDDAVAGAVTSITVDDGSGTAGEALKFVKGSVVLNERTNEIMVVTQDPSTNVAITVDRARGGTSATTLNDNDGLMIIGNANEEGALVPAARYTQPSKASNYTQIFRDALSATRTARKTR
;
A
#
# COMPACT_ATOMS: atom_id res chain seq x y z
N MET A 1 -31.72 48.20 -12.36
CA MET A 1 -30.79 48.44 -13.48
C MET A 1 -31.63 48.47 -14.76
N SER A 2 -31.64 49.60 -15.47
CA SER A 2 -32.39 49.75 -16.71
C SER A 2 -31.81 48.81 -17.78
N ILE A 3 -32.65 48.00 -18.41
CA ILE A 3 -32.24 47.08 -19.48
C ILE A 3 -32.13 47.90 -20.76
N ILE A 4 -30.96 47.91 -21.42
CA ILE A 4 -30.78 48.58 -22.70
C ILE A 4 -31.66 47.88 -23.75
N GLN A 5 -32.60 48.61 -24.33
CA GLN A 5 -33.57 48.10 -25.30
C GLN A 5 -32.83 47.54 -26.53
N GLY A 6 -33.03 46.25 -26.83
CA GLY A 6 -32.36 45.53 -27.93
C GLY A 6 -31.29 44.52 -27.50
N VAL A 7 -30.86 44.50 -26.23
CA VAL A 7 -29.88 43.53 -25.73
C VAL A 7 -30.58 42.33 -25.06
N GLN A 8 -30.28 41.11 -25.51
CA GLN A 8 -30.74 39.86 -24.91
C GLN A 8 -29.95 39.61 -23.60
N GLY A 9 -30.57 39.91 -22.45
CA GLY A 9 -30.00 39.68 -21.11
C GLY A 9 -30.82 38.66 -20.32
N THR A 10 -30.32 38.24 -19.15
CA THR A 10 -30.96 37.21 -18.30
C THR A 10 -32.39 37.53 -17.85
N GLY A 11 -32.83 38.79 -17.94
CA GLY A 11 -34.20 39.23 -17.67
C GLY A 11 -35.15 39.27 -18.88
N ASN A 12 -34.67 39.04 -20.12
CA ASN A 12 -35.45 39.12 -21.37
C ASN A 12 -35.48 37.80 -22.17
N ILE A 13 -35.01 36.69 -21.58
CA ILE A 13 -35.05 35.36 -22.20
C ILE A 13 -36.38 34.71 -21.84
N VAL A 14 -37.10 34.14 -22.81
CA VAL A 14 -38.29 33.31 -22.54
C VAL A 14 -37.96 32.19 -21.54
N THR A 15 -38.92 31.80 -20.71
CA THR A 15 -38.73 30.72 -19.73
C THR A 15 -38.17 29.48 -20.43
N GLU A 16 -37.01 29.00 -19.97
CA GLU A 16 -36.24 27.88 -20.56
C GLU A 16 -35.54 28.13 -21.90
N GLY A 17 -35.57 29.35 -22.44
CA GLY A 17 -34.91 29.71 -23.70
C GLY A 17 -33.38 29.80 -23.65
N ARG A 18 -32.75 29.62 -22.48
CA ARG A 18 -31.28 29.55 -22.36
C ARG A 18 -30.83 28.10 -22.40
N PRO A 19 -29.74 27.77 -23.11
CA PRO A 19 -29.02 26.51 -22.91
C PRO A 19 -28.59 26.42 -21.43
N LYS A 20 -29.25 25.57 -20.66
CA LYS A 20 -28.84 25.24 -19.29
C LYS A 20 -27.67 24.26 -19.37
N ASN A 21 -26.83 24.20 -18.34
CA ASN A 21 -25.83 23.15 -18.22
C ASN A 21 -26.47 21.94 -17.55
N TRP A 22 -26.50 20.81 -18.26
CA TRP A 22 -27.06 19.55 -17.76
C TRP A 22 -25.88 18.66 -17.36
N ARG A 23 -26.07 17.83 -16.34
CA ARG A 23 -25.11 16.75 -16.05
C ARG A 23 -25.13 15.79 -17.24
N GLU A 24 -23.95 15.42 -17.73
CA GLU A 24 -23.76 14.53 -18.90
C GLU A 24 -24.48 13.16 -18.78
N LYS A 25 -24.85 12.73 -17.56
CA LYS A 25 -25.52 11.44 -17.31
C LYS A 25 -26.71 11.58 -16.37
N ILE A 26 -27.80 10.92 -16.75
CA ILE A 26 -28.97 10.67 -15.92
C ILE A 26 -28.66 9.44 -15.06
N LEU A 27 -28.80 9.55 -13.74
CA LEU A 27 -28.59 8.44 -12.81
C LEU A 27 -29.95 7.84 -12.43
N TYR A 28 -30.11 6.53 -12.59
CA TYR A 28 -31.30 5.81 -12.16
C TYR A 28 -31.22 5.52 -10.66
N LEU A 29 -32.24 5.97 -9.90
CA LEU A 29 -32.26 5.89 -8.44
C LEU A 29 -32.97 4.63 -7.90
N PHE A 30 -33.84 3.99 -8.69
CA PHE A 30 -34.61 2.81 -8.28
C PHE A 30 -34.90 1.87 -9.47
N PRO A 31 -34.97 0.53 -9.28
CA PRO A 31 -34.91 -0.22 -8.01
C PRO A 31 -33.52 -0.74 -7.57
N ASN A 32 -32.40 -0.40 -8.23
CA ASN A 32 -31.05 -0.87 -7.82
C ASN A 32 -29.93 0.18 -7.95
N GLY A 33 -30.22 1.44 -7.60
CA GLY A 33 -29.23 2.52 -7.55
C GLY A 33 -28.25 2.36 -6.38
N ALA A 34 -27.23 1.52 -6.52
CA ALA A 34 -26.14 1.48 -5.56
C ALA A 34 -25.37 2.82 -5.61
N PRO A 35 -25.29 3.58 -4.50
CA PRO A 35 -24.66 4.92 -4.49
C PRO A 35 -23.17 4.87 -4.88
N LEU A 36 -22.50 3.72 -4.66
CA LEU A 36 -21.13 3.49 -5.12
C LEU A 36 -21.01 3.50 -6.66
N THR A 37 -21.98 2.94 -7.38
CA THR A 37 -21.99 2.92 -8.85
C THR A 37 -22.21 4.32 -9.44
N ALA A 38 -22.92 5.19 -8.70
CA ALA A 38 -23.05 6.60 -9.06
C ALA A 38 -21.73 7.38 -8.92
N LEU A 39 -20.85 6.98 -7.99
CA LEU A 39 -19.50 7.54 -7.84
C LEU A 39 -18.57 7.07 -8.97
N LEU A 40 -18.65 5.80 -9.39
CA LEU A 40 -17.94 5.26 -10.56
C LEU A 40 -18.30 5.97 -11.88
N ALA A 41 -19.41 6.71 -11.93
CA ALA A 41 -19.75 7.50 -13.11
C ALA A 41 -18.87 8.75 -13.28
N LYS A 42 -18.14 9.15 -12.23
CA LYS A 42 -17.25 10.33 -12.20
C LYS A 42 -15.76 9.98 -12.26
N THR A 43 -15.39 8.70 -12.16
CA THR A 43 -14.00 8.26 -12.31
C THR A 43 -13.59 8.29 -13.78
N LYS A 44 -12.29 8.53 -14.02
CA LYS A 44 -11.71 8.43 -15.37
C LYS A 44 -11.84 6.97 -15.84
N LYS A 45 -12.08 6.79 -17.13
CA LYS A 45 -12.26 5.47 -17.74
C LYS A 45 -11.19 5.25 -18.78
N GLU A 46 -10.75 4.01 -18.88
CA GLU A 46 -9.88 3.50 -19.94
C GLU A 46 -10.52 2.21 -20.46
N SER A 47 -10.47 1.99 -21.77
CA SER A 47 -10.99 0.77 -22.38
C SER A 47 -9.96 -0.34 -22.24
N THR A 48 -10.39 -1.50 -21.78
CA THR A 48 -9.61 -2.74 -21.82
C THR A 48 -10.06 -3.59 -23.01
N ASP A 49 -9.12 -4.16 -23.74
CA ASP A 49 -9.34 -5.06 -24.87
C ASP A 49 -8.99 -6.52 -24.56
N ASP A 50 -8.34 -6.76 -23.42
CA ASP A 50 -7.97 -8.08 -22.92
C ASP A 50 -8.97 -8.61 -21.87
N PRO A 51 -9.35 -9.91 -21.91
CA PRO A 51 -10.11 -10.56 -20.84
C PRO A 51 -9.41 -10.58 -19.48
N GLU A 52 -8.09 -10.38 -19.40
CA GLU A 52 -7.33 -10.23 -18.15
C GLU A 52 -6.76 -8.81 -18.01
N PHE A 53 -7.29 -8.05 -17.04
CA PHE A 53 -6.75 -6.75 -16.69
C PHE A 53 -5.72 -6.87 -15.57
N ASN A 54 -4.53 -6.30 -15.80
CA ASN A 54 -3.39 -6.42 -14.91
C ASN A 54 -2.98 -5.04 -14.38
N TRP A 55 -2.66 -4.95 -13.10
CA TRP A 55 -2.06 -3.75 -12.50
C TRP A 55 -0.93 -4.13 -11.55
N TRP A 56 -0.02 -3.19 -11.32
CA TRP A 56 1.12 -3.39 -10.43
C TRP A 56 0.88 -2.61 -9.15
N SER A 57 0.89 -3.31 -8.03
CA SER A 57 0.87 -2.71 -6.69
C SER A 57 2.26 -2.72 -6.09
N LYS A 58 2.61 -1.65 -5.38
CA LYS A 58 3.85 -1.58 -4.62
C LYS A 58 3.52 -1.14 -3.22
N GLU A 59 3.87 -1.98 -2.26
CA GLU A 59 3.75 -1.67 -0.83
C GLU A 59 5.12 -1.35 -0.26
N LEU A 60 5.12 -0.62 0.86
CA LEU A 60 6.32 -0.40 1.66
C LEU A 60 6.57 -1.63 2.52
N LEU A 61 7.85 -1.96 2.77
CA LEU A 61 8.20 -3.05 3.67
C LEU A 61 7.68 -2.75 5.08
N SER A 62 7.10 -3.76 5.72
CA SER A 62 6.81 -3.72 7.15
C SER A 62 8.10 -3.59 7.94
N GLN A 63 8.14 -2.70 8.93
CA GLN A 63 9.28 -2.54 9.84
C GLN A 63 9.34 -3.60 10.96
N ARG A 64 8.36 -4.52 11.00
CA ARG A 64 8.22 -5.54 12.03
C ARG A 64 8.41 -6.94 11.44
N ALA A 65 9.24 -7.78 12.06
CA ALA A 65 9.36 -9.21 11.76
C ALA A 65 9.07 -10.02 13.03
N ILE A 66 8.93 -11.33 12.90
CA ILE A 66 8.72 -12.24 14.03
C ILE A 66 9.90 -13.23 14.09
N ILE A 67 10.36 -13.57 15.30
CA ILE A 67 11.38 -14.59 15.51
C ILE A 67 10.79 -15.95 15.16
N ASN A 68 11.49 -16.71 14.31
CA ASN A 68 11.18 -18.07 13.91
C ASN A 68 12.35 -18.98 14.28
N ASP A 69 12.69 -19.00 15.55
CA ASP A 69 13.79 -19.78 16.11
C ASP A 69 13.34 -20.42 17.41
N GLY A 70 14.07 -21.44 17.87
CA GLY A 70 13.95 -21.93 19.23
C GLY A 70 14.27 -20.83 20.25
N SER A 71 14.14 -21.16 21.54
CA SER A 71 14.52 -20.20 22.58
C SER A 71 16.01 -19.88 22.51
N ILE A 72 16.35 -18.61 22.31
CA ILE A 72 17.74 -18.11 22.29
C ILE A 72 18.05 -17.58 23.68
N ALA A 73 19.06 -18.17 24.32
CA ALA A 73 19.33 -17.94 25.72
C ALA A 73 19.91 -16.53 25.97
N SER A 74 19.87 -16.09 27.24
CA SER A 74 20.32 -14.74 27.63
C SER A 74 21.84 -14.65 27.77
N ASP A 75 22.51 -15.77 27.99
CA ASP A 75 23.96 -15.92 28.09
C ASP A 75 24.68 -15.82 26.72
N ASP A 76 23.95 -16.00 25.62
CA ASP A 76 24.46 -15.75 24.26
C ASP A 76 24.79 -14.27 23.98
N ALA A 77 24.37 -13.36 24.87
CA ALA A 77 24.52 -11.91 24.70
C ALA A 77 25.73 -11.33 25.44
N VAL A 78 26.91 -11.94 25.26
CA VAL A 78 28.16 -11.32 25.70
C VAL A 78 28.41 -10.06 24.85
N ALA A 79 28.92 -8.97 25.45
CA ALA A 79 29.20 -7.75 24.71
C ALA A 79 30.16 -8.02 23.52
N GLY A 80 29.70 -7.71 22.29
CA GLY A 80 30.43 -8.00 21.06
C GLY A 80 30.27 -9.44 20.54
N ALA A 81 29.49 -10.29 21.21
CA ALA A 81 29.04 -11.56 20.66
C ALA A 81 27.98 -11.31 19.59
N VAL A 82 28.08 -12.10 18.53
CA VAL A 82 27.27 -11.96 17.34
C VAL A 82 26.24 -13.09 17.35
N THR A 83 24.97 -12.76 17.56
CA THR A 83 23.86 -13.74 17.58
C THR A 83 23.15 -13.74 16.24
N SER A 84 22.94 -14.92 15.65
CA SER A 84 22.09 -15.10 14.47
C SER A 84 20.66 -15.38 14.94
N ILE A 85 19.68 -14.67 14.37
CA ILE A 85 18.25 -14.85 14.68
C ILE A 85 17.53 -15.12 13.37
N THR A 86 16.83 -16.24 13.27
CA THR A 86 15.93 -16.53 12.13
C THR A 86 14.61 -15.79 12.30
N VAL A 87 14.09 -15.25 11.20
CA VAL A 87 12.88 -14.43 11.18
C VAL A 87 11.88 -14.89 10.12
N ASP A 88 10.62 -14.57 10.35
CA ASP A 88 9.51 -14.79 9.42
C ASP A 88 8.54 -13.59 9.35
N ASP A 89 7.52 -13.74 8.50
CA ASP A 89 6.45 -12.77 8.27
C ASP A 89 5.29 -12.85 9.29
N GLY A 90 5.42 -13.70 10.31
CA GLY A 90 4.38 -14.03 11.29
C GLY A 90 3.35 -15.04 10.85
N SER A 91 3.46 -15.58 9.63
CA SER A 91 2.67 -16.74 9.16
C SER A 91 3.40 -18.08 9.32
N GLY A 92 4.64 -18.07 9.85
CA GLY A 92 5.55 -19.21 9.84
C GLY A 92 6.37 -19.33 8.56
N THR A 93 6.19 -18.42 7.59
CA THR A 93 6.93 -18.44 6.32
C THR A 93 8.23 -17.65 6.49
N ALA A 94 9.36 -18.37 6.53
CA ALA A 94 10.67 -17.76 6.69
C ALA A 94 10.91 -16.65 5.65
N GLY A 95 11.31 -15.48 6.13
CA GLY A 95 11.28 -14.26 5.32
C GLY A 95 11.58 -13.02 6.15
N GLU A 96 11.55 -11.85 5.51
CA GLU A 96 11.67 -10.54 6.16
C GLU A 96 13.08 -10.13 6.66
N ALA A 97 14.13 -10.94 6.52
CA ALA A 97 15.47 -10.55 7.01
C ALA A 97 16.11 -9.40 6.21
N LEU A 98 15.91 -9.33 4.89
CA LEU A 98 16.58 -8.33 4.02
C LEU A 98 16.19 -6.88 4.35
N LYS A 99 15.15 -6.67 5.16
CA LYS A 99 14.75 -5.37 5.68
C LYS A 99 15.50 -4.97 6.96
N PHE A 100 16.47 -5.73 7.41
CA PHE A 100 17.38 -5.36 8.47
C PHE A 100 18.74 -5.11 7.80
N VAL A 101 19.25 -3.89 7.87
CA VAL A 101 20.53 -3.47 7.27
C VAL A 101 21.49 -3.21 8.41
N LYS A 102 22.79 -3.33 8.16
CA LYS A 102 23.81 -2.98 9.12
C LYS A 102 23.52 -1.62 9.77
N GLY A 103 23.60 -1.59 11.09
CA GLY A 103 23.28 -0.41 11.91
C GLY A 103 21.79 -0.23 12.21
N SER A 104 20.89 -1.07 11.70
CA SER A 104 19.46 -1.01 12.12
C SER A 104 19.36 -1.32 13.61
N VAL A 105 18.65 -0.47 14.34
CA VAL A 105 18.34 -0.65 15.76
C VAL A 105 16.99 -1.35 15.85
N VAL A 106 16.98 -2.50 16.52
CA VAL A 106 15.84 -3.41 16.61
C VAL A 106 15.42 -3.55 18.07
N LEU A 107 14.13 -3.40 18.33
CA LEU A 107 13.51 -3.63 19.62
C LEU A 107 12.78 -4.98 19.61
N ASN A 108 13.02 -5.80 20.62
CA ASN A 108 12.12 -6.92 20.91
C ASN A 108 10.90 -6.39 21.70
N GLU A 109 9.71 -6.58 21.16
CA GLU A 109 8.45 -6.05 21.71
C GLU A 109 8.07 -6.66 23.06
N ARG A 110 8.50 -7.91 23.35
CA ARG A 110 8.19 -8.60 24.60
C ARG A 110 9.17 -8.24 25.71
N THR A 111 10.47 -8.28 25.42
CA THR A 111 11.52 -8.07 26.44
C THR A 111 11.92 -6.61 26.59
N ASN A 112 11.54 -5.75 25.63
CA ASN A 112 12.05 -4.39 25.48
C ASN A 112 13.58 -4.32 25.34
N GLU A 113 14.21 -5.42 24.93
CA GLU A 113 15.64 -5.46 24.63
C GLU A 113 15.92 -4.73 23.32
N ILE A 114 16.97 -3.91 23.31
CA ILE A 114 17.44 -3.22 22.12
C ILE A 114 18.68 -3.95 21.59
N MET A 115 18.66 -4.23 20.29
CA MET A 115 19.69 -4.93 19.56
C MET A 115 20.11 -4.10 18.34
N VAL A 116 21.35 -4.27 17.87
CA VAL A 116 21.87 -3.57 16.69
C VAL A 116 22.32 -4.59 15.66
N VAL A 117 21.86 -4.46 14.43
CA VAL A 117 22.25 -5.34 13.31
C VAL A 117 23.70 -5.04 12.92
N THR A 118 24.57 -6.06 12.95
CA THR A 118 26.02 -5.88 12.76
C THR A 118 26.48 -5.96 11.32
N GLN A 119 25.70 -6.65 10.46
CA GLN A 119 25.99 -6.84 9.04
C GLN A 119 24.70 -6.93 8.22
N ASP A 120 24.81 -6.65 6.92
CA ASP A 120 23.71 -6.87 5.98
C ASP A 120 23.45 -8.37 5.81
N PRO A 121 22.19 -8.83 5.95
CA PRO A 121 21.82 -10.21 5.72
C PRO A 121 22.15 -10.65 4.29
N SER A 122 22.83 -11.78 4.15
CA SER A 122 23.12 -12.40 2.86
C SER A 122 21.94 -13.20 2.29
N THR A 123 20.97 -13.55 3.16
CA THR A 123 19.75 -14.29 2.82
C THR A 123 18.54 -13.63 3.46
N ASN A 124 17.33 -13.94 2.98
CA ASN A 124 16.09 -13.38 3.53
C ASN A 124 15.56 -14.10 4.78
N VAL A 125 16.39 -14.89 5.47
CA VAL A 125 15.94 -15.80 6.53
C VAL A 125 16.48 -15.44 7.90
N ALA A 126 17.69 -14.90 7.99
CA ALA A 126 18.35 -14.65 9.27
C ALA A 126 18.99 -13.26 9.32
N ILE A 127 18.93 -12.66 10.51
CA ILE A 127 19.62 -11.42 10.84
C ILE A 127 20.72 -11.71 11.85
N THR A 128 21.75 -10.86 11.83
CA THR A 128 22.89 -10.97 12.72
C THR A 128 22.95 -9.72 13.59
N VAL A 129 22.84 -9.89 14.91
CA VAL A 129 22.68 -8.80 15.86
C VAL A 129 23.69 -8.84 17.01
N ASP A 130 24.04 -7.65 17.50
CA ASP A 130 24.69 -7.40 18.77
C ASP A 130 23.61 -6.99 19.78
N ARG A 131 23.58 -7.71 20.91
CA ARG A 131 22.48 -7.69 21.89
C ARG A 131 22.76 -6.75 23.06
N ALA A 132 21.77 -6.53 23.93
CA ALA A 132 21.89 -5.73 25.14
C ALA A 132 22.45 -4.29 24.91
N ARG A 133 21.93 -3.58 23.90
CA ARG A 133 22.34 -2.21 23.56
C ARG A 133 21.44 -1.17 24.24
N GLY A 134 21.89 0.09 24.25
CA GLY A 134 21.12 1.20 24.82
C GLY A 134 20.85 1.11 26.31
N GLY A 135 21.68 0.38 27.08
CA GLY A 135 21.48 0.16 28.51
C GLY A 135 20.45 -0.92 28.86
N THR A 136 19.93 -1.64 27.86
CA THR A 136 19.06 -2.81 28.07
C THR A 136 19.89 -4.05 28.43
N SER A 137 19.28 -5.00 29.13
CA SER A 137 19.90 -6.28 29.46
C SER A 137 19.35 -7.38 28.56
N ALA A 138 20.21 -8.30 28.15
CA ALA A 138 19.77 -9.44 27.36
C ALA A 138 18.83 -10.33 28.15
N THR A 139 17.70 -10.65 27.54
CA THR A 139 16.70 -11.57 28.08
C THR A 139 16.49 -12.69 27.09
N THR A 140 16.16 -13.89 27.54
CA THR A 140 15.85 -15.00 26.64
C THR A 140 14.83 -14.56 25.57
N LEU A 141 15.21 -14.72 24.30
CA LEU A 141 14.31 -14.48 23.16
C LEU A 141 13.55 -15.77 22.88
N ASN A 142 12.27 -15.64 22.57
CA ASN A 142 11.40 -16.78 22.32
C ASN A 142 10.96 -16.80 20.87
N ASP A 143 10.57 -17.99 20.42
CA ASP A 143 9.79 -18.13 19.21
C ASP A 143 8.55 -17.24 19.27
N ASN A 144 8.17 -16.66 18.12
CA ASN A 144 7.08 -15.72 17.95
C ASN A 144 7.24 -14.33 18.63
N ASP A 145 8.43 -13.99 19.13
CA ASP A 145 8.70 -12.64 19.60
C ASP A 145 8.71 -11.64 18.43
N GLY A 146 8.06 -10.49 18.62
CA GLY A 146 8.06 -9.41 17.64
C GLY A 146 9.36 -8.60 17.68
N LEU A 147 9.98 -8.41 16.52
CA LEU A 147 11.15 -7.57 16.30
C LEU A 147 10.77 -6.34 15.48
N MET A 148 10.88 -5.16 16.07
CA MET A 148 10.54 -3.88 15.42
C MET A 148 11.79 -3.05 15.18
N ILE A 149 11.96 -2.54 13.95
CA ILE A 149 13.00 -1.57 13.64
C ILE A 149 12.58 -0.21 14.21
N ILE A 150 13.36 0.32 15.15
CA ILE A 150 13.07 1.60 15.82
C ILE A 150 13.97 2.74 15.34
N GLY A 151 15.03 2.43 14.61
CA GLY A 151 15.94 3.45 14.08
C GLY A 151 17.19 2.87 13.45
N ASN A 152 18.22 3.69 13.31
CA ASN A 152 19.53 3.32 12.83
C ASN A 152 20.64 3.97 13.67
N ALA A 153 21.72 3.24 13.89
CA ALA A 153 22.94 3.69 14.55
C ALA A 153 24.08 3.57 13.55
N ASN A 154 24.67 4.70 13.16
CA ASN A 154 25.80 4.78 12.24
C ASN A 154 26.92 5.58 12.89
N GLU A 155 28.17 5.20 12.59
CA GLU A 155 29.35 5.93 13.01
C GLU A 155 29.46 7.27 12.25
N GLU A 156 30.09 8.27 12.88
CA GLU A 156 30.36 9.54 12.23
C GLU A 156 31.34 9.34 11.06
N GLY A 157 30.98 9.85 9.88
CA GLY A 157 31.79 9.67 8.67
C GLY A 157 31.65 8.31 8.00
N ALA A 158 30.73 7.45 8.46
CA ALA A 158 30.44 6.18 7.81
C ALA A 158 29.92 6.36 6.37
N LEU A 159 30.12 5.33 5.55
CA LEU A 159 29.49 5.23 4.23
C LEU A 159 27.97 5.21 4.36
N VAL A 160 27.29 5.68 3.31
CA VAL A 160 25.82 5.65 3.24
C VAL A 160 25.34 4.20 3.35
N PRO A 161 24.27 3.92 4.14
CA PRO A 161 23.69 2.58 4.26
C PRO A 161 23.26 1.99 2.92
N ALA A 162 23.24 0.65 2.85
CA ALA A 162 22.82 -0.07 1.65
C ALA A 162 21.39 0.31 1.22
N ALA A 163 21.21 0.60 -0.07
CA ALA A 163 19.91 0.93 -0.64
C ALA A 163 18.98 -0.28 -0.66
N ARG A 164 17.68 -0.04 -0.40
CA ARG A 164 16.65 -1.08 -0.47
C ARG A 164 15.65 -0.77 -1.57
N TYR A 165 15.21 -1.83 -2.25
CA TYR A 165 14.19 -1.75 -3.27
C TYR A 165 13.10 -2.79 -3.00
N THR A 166 11.84 -2.36 -2.92
CA THR A 166 10.70 -3.28 -2.98
C THR A 166 10.29 -3.51 -4.42
N GLN A 167 10.16 -4.78 -4.79
CA GLN A 167 9.65 -5.19 -6.09
C GLN A 167 8.12 -5.02 -6.12
N PRO A 168 7.54 -4.49 -7.21
CA PRO A 168 6.10 -4.43 -7.36
C PRO A 168 5.52 -5.85 -7.54
N SER A 169 4.34 -6.08 -6.98
CA SER A 169 3.56 -7.30 -7.19
C SER A 169 2.55 -7.09 -8.30
N LYS A 170 2.39 -8.10 -9.17
CA LYS A 170 1.36 -8.10 -10.21
C LYS A 170 0.06 -8.59 -9.60
N ALA A 171 -1.00 -7.80 -9.72
CA ALA A 171 -2.36 -8.22 -9.47
C ALA A 171 -3.12 -8.30 -10.80
N SER A 172 -4.08 -9.22 -10.88
CA SER A 172 -4.91 -9.39 -12.06
C SER A 172 -6.37 -9.59 -11.69
N ASN A 173 -7.25 -9.22 -12.60
CA ASN A 173 -8.67 -9.50 -12.52
C ASN A 173 -9.24 -9.76 -13.91
N TYR A 174 -10.25 -10.61 -14.00
CA TYR A 174 -10.92 -10.90 -15.25
C TYR A 174 -11.95 -9.83 -15.59
N THR A 175 -12.03 -9.48 -16.87
CA THR A 175 -13.02 -8.56 -17.40
C THR A 175 -14.00 -9.33 -18.27
N GLN A 176 -15.29 -9.11 -18.06
CA GLN A 176 -16.33 -9.70 -18.88
C GLN A 176 -16.73 -8.72 -19.98
N ILE A 177 -16.54 -9.13 -21.24
CA ILE A 177 -16.95 -8.34 -22.40
C ILE A 177 -18.40 -8.69 -22.72
N PHE A 178 -19.33 -7.82 -22.32
CA PHE A 178 -20.73 -7.92 -22.73
C PHE A 178 -20.87 -7.48 -24.20
N ARG A 179 -21.35 -8.39 -25.06
CA ARG A 179 -21.73 -8.08 -26.45
C ARG A 179 -23.25 -8.20 -26.57
N ASP A 180 -23.96 -7.13 -26.21
CA ASP A 180 -25.40 -7.05 -26.41
C ASP A 180 -25.73 -6.21 -27.65
N ALA A 181 -26.50 -6.78 -28.57
CA ALA A 181 -26.98 -6.08 -29.74
C ALA A 181 -28.18 -5.20 -29.39
N LEU A 182 -28.00 -3.87 -29.35
CA LEU A 182 -29.11 -2.94 -29.22
C LEU A 182 -29.67 -2.61 -30.61
N SER A 183 -30.90 -3.07 -30.88
CA SER A 183 -31.64 -2.70 -32.09
C SER A 183 -32.74 -1.69 -31.75
N ALA A 184 -32.75 -0.56 -32.44
CA ALA A 184 -33.80 0.46 -32.33
C ALA A 184 -34.44 0.68 -33.70
N THR A 185 -35.77 0.77 -33.74
CA THR A 185 -36.50 1.05 -34.97
C THR A 185 -36.14 2.43 -35.50
N ARG A 186 -36.17 2.61 -36.83
CA ARG A 186 -35.78 3.87 -37.49
C ARG A 186 -36.56 5.07 -36.98
N THR A 187 -37.82 4.87 -36.59
CA THR A 187 -38.70 5.90 -36.03
C THR A 187 -38.25 6.34 -34.65
N ALA A 188 -37.93 5.40 -33.75
CA ALA A 188 -37.41 5.70 -32.41
C ALA A 188 -36.05 6.41 -32.45
N ARG A 189 -35.21 6.10 -33.45
CA ARG A 189 -33.93 6.79 -33.70
C ARG A 189 -34.05 8.21 -34.23
N LYS A 190 -35.22 8.62 -34.70
CA LYS A 190 -35.49 9.92 -35.36
C LYS A 190 -36.29 10.88 -34.47
N THR A 191 -36.84 10.41 -33.35
CA THR A 191 -37.56 11.24 -32.39
C THR A 191 -36.54 12.01 -31.54
N ARG A 192 -36.69 13.35 -31.50
CA ARG A 192 -35.87 14.26 -30.71
C ARG A 192 -36.48 14.46 -29.33
#